data_AF-A0A371P1N1-F1
#
_entry.id   AF-A0A371P1N1-F1
#
_cell.length_a   1.000
_cell.length_b   1.000
_cell.length_c   1.000
_cell.angle_alpha   90.00
_cell.angle_beta   90.00
_cell.angle_gamma   90.00
#
_symmetry.space_group_name_H-M   'P 1'
#
loop_
_entity.id
_entity.type
_entity.pdbx_description
1 polymer ?
#
loop_
_entity_poly.entity_id
_entity_poly.type
_entity_poly.pdbx_seq_one_letter_code
_entity_poly.pdbx_strand_id
1 'polypeptide(L)'
;MFVITVDGDVQLYGTPARAETAIEGHDVRDGEYGGDLGGLFSVDGEILEFATTDGQVRDPVRIERTGRFERDALVARLTRLADRNRYEGDPDPRVVANQIFVSYWSLRRIRWPRWLDRRVNGDGPPRV
;
A
#
# COMPACT_ATOMS: atom_id res chain seq x y z
N MET A 1 -3.49 4.72 -1.29
CA MET A 1 -2.80 4.07 -2.42
C MET A 1 -2.16 2.79 -1.91
N PHE A 2 -2.26 1.74 -2.70
CA PHE A 2 -1.64 0.45 -2.49
C PHE A 2 -0.37 0.37 -3.33
N VAL A 3 0.73 -0.05 -2.72
CA VAL A 3 1.96 -0.46 -3.39
C VAL A 3 2.13 -1.94 -3.08
N ILE A 4 2.06 -2.78 -4.10
CA ILE A 4 2.08 -4.24 -3.97
C ILE A 4 3.38 -4.74 -4.58
N THR A 5 4.15 -5.51 -3.82
CA THR A 5 5.38 -6.16 -4.31
C THR A 5 5.06 -7.45 -5.06
N VAL A 6 6.02 -7.98 -5.80
CA VAL A 6 5.95 -9.29 -6.48
C VAL A 6 5.67 -10.43 -5.52
N ASP A 7 6.13 -10.32 -4.27
CA ASP A 7 5.89 -11.29 -3.20
C ASP A 7 4.50 -11.12 -2.54
N GLY A 8 3.70 -10.16 -3.02
CA GLY A 8 2.35 -9.87 -2.56
C GLY A 8 2.30 -9.08 -1.25
N ASP A 9 3.41 -8.48 -0.82
CA ASP A 9 3.39 -7.57 0.32
C ASP A 9 2.77 -6.24 -0.07
N VAL A 10 1.98 -5.68 0.85
CA VAL A 10 1.19 -4.48 0.58
C VAL A 10 1.60 -3.37 1.53
N GLN A 11 2.06 -2.28 0.94
CA GLN A 11 2.35 -1.03 1.63
C GLN A 11 1.28 0.00 1.31
N LEU A 12 0.83 0.73 2.33
CA LEU A 12 -0.20 1.75 2.20
C LEU A 12 0.37 3.15 2.36
N TYR A 13 0.06 3.99 1.38
CA TYR A 13 0.41 5.41 1.41
C TYR A 13 -0.83 6.28 1.24
N GLY A 14 -0.88 7.36 2.02
CA GLY A 14 -1.96 8.34 1.93
C GLY A 14 -1.94 9.12 0.62
N THR A 15 -0.76 9.34 0.04
CA THR A 15 -0.57 10.06 -1.23
C THR A 15 0.56 9.44 -2.06
N PRO A 16 0.54 9.58 -3.39
CA PRO A 16 1.67 9.17 -4.24
C PRO A 16 2.98 9.84 -3.83
N ALA A 17 2.97 11.14 -3.52
CA ALA A 17 4.16 11.86 -3.06
C ALA A 17 4.82 11.24 -1.82
N ARG A 18 4.05 10.61 -0.92
CA ARG A 18 4.61 9.90 0.24
C ARG A 18 5.24 8.57 -0.15
N ALA A 19 4.67 7.88 -1.14
CA ALA A 19 5.25 6.66 -1.71
C ALA A 19 6.54 6.98 -2.47
N GLU A 20 6.59 8.05 -3.27
CA GLU A 20 7.79 8.53 -3.99
C GLU A 20 9.01 8.74 -3.08
N THR A 21 8.78 9.20 -1.84
CA THR A 21 9.87 9.41 -0.86
C THR A 21 10.28 8.14 -0.11
N ALA A 22 9.47 7.09 -0.15
CA ALA A 22 9.67 5.86 0.62
C ALA A 22 10.16 4.70 -0.24
N ILE A 23 9.81 4.69 -1.54
CA ILE A 23 10.22 3.67 -2.50
C ILE A 23 11.61 4.02 -3.01
N GLU A 24 12.51 3.04 -3.00
CA GLU A 24 13.85 3.21 -3.53
C GLU A 24 13.87 2.90 -5.03
N GLY A 25 14.52 3.74 -5.85
CA GLY A 25 14.54 3.52 -7.29
C GLY A 25 15.25 2.23 -7.71
N HIS A 26 16.07 1.64 -6.84
CA HIS A 26 16.74 0.37 -7.12
C HIS A 26 15.76 -0.82 -7.10
N ASP A 27 14.90 -0.92 -6.09
CA ASP A 27 13.78 -1.88 -6.01
C ASP A 27 12.89 -1.83 -7.26
N VAL A 28 12.60 -0.61 -7.74
CA VAL A 28 11.79 -0.41 -8.94
C VAL A 28 12.49 -0.97 -10.18
N ARG A 29 13.79 -0.71 -10.32
CA ARG A 29 14.61 -1.18 -11.45
C ARG A 29 14.79 -2.70 -11.43
N ASP A 30 14.82 -3.30 -10.25
CA ASP A 30 14.90 -4.75 -10.05
C ASP A 30 13.54 -5.45 -10.24
N GLY A 31 12.47 -4.67 -10.44
CA GLY A 31 11.14 -5.17 -10.76
C GLY A 31 10.33 -5.61 -9.55
N GLU A 32 10.71 -5.18 -8.34
CA GLU A 32 10.03 -5.57 -7.08
C GLU A 32 8.53 -5.25 -7.09
N TYR A 33 8.12 -4.21 -7.81
CA TYR A 33 6.72 -3.78 -7.90
C TYR A 33 6.06 -4.13 -9.24
N GLY A 34 6.75 -4.89 -10.10
CA GLY A 34 6.25 -5.29 -11.43
C GLY A 34 5.55 -6.65 -11.44
N GLY A 35 5.17 -7.10 -12.64
CA GLY A 35 4.63 -8.44 -12.87
C GLY A 35 3.17 -8.65 -12.48
N ASP A 36 2.72 -9.91 -12.51
CA ASP A 36 1.30 -10.26 -12.34
C ASP A 36 0.79 -10.00 -10.91
N LEU A 37 1.70 -10.06 -9.92
CA LEU A 37 1.37 -9.93 -8.50
C LEU A 37 1.64 -8.52 -7.96
N GLY A 38 2.65 -7.83 -8.49
CA GLY A 38 3.01 -6.47 -8.10
C GLY A 38 2.13 -5.41 -8.77
N GLY A 39 2.23 -4.18 -8.26
CA GLY A 39 1.67 -3.00 -8.91
C GLY A 39 1.31 -1.87 -7.95
N LEU A 40 1.01 -0.70 -8.52
CA LEU A 40 0.62 0.48 -7.79
C LEU A 40 -0.84 0.82 -8.13
N PHE A 41 -1.66 0.95 -7.10
CA PHE A 41 -3.10 1.21 -7.26
C PHE A 41 -3.58 2.34 -6.37
N SER A 42 -4.44 3.20 -6.90
CA SER A 42 -5.26 4.07 -6.06
C SER A 42 -6.26 3.24 -5.25
N VAL A 43 -6.88 3.85 -4.23
CA VAL A 43 -7.90 3.14 -3.43
C VAL A 43 -9.13 2.77 -4.26
N ASP A 44 -9.39 3.53 -5.32
CA ASP A 44 -10.54 3.33 -6.20
C ASP A 44 -10.22 2.34 -7.35
N GLY A 45 -9.00 1.79 -7.40
CA GLY A 45 -8.57 0.82 -8.40
C GLY A 45 -7.92 1.41 -9.66
N GLU A 46 -7.57 2.70 -9.65
CA GLU A 46 -6.76 3.30 -10.73
C GLU A 46 -5.35 2.73 -10.70
N ILE A 47 -4.82 2.30 -11.84
CA ILE A 47 -3.42 1.89 -11.99
C ILE A 47 -2.54 3.14 -11.98
N LEU A 48 -1.51 3.10 -11.16
CA LEU A 48 -0.44 4.08 -11.13
C LEU A 48 0.84 3.43 -11.65
N GLU A 49 1.72 4.22 -12.23
CA GLU A 49 2.98 3.74 -12.79
C GLU A 49 4.15 4.61 -12.33
N PHE A 50 5.35 4.06 -12.35
CA PHE A 50 6.54 4.86 -12.16
C PHE A 50 6.83 5.65 -13.43
N ALA A 51 7.07 6.95 -13.28
CA ALA A 51 7.51 7.76 -14.41
C ALA A 51 8.85 7.25 -14.90
N THR A 52 9.00 7.16 -16.22
CA THR A 52 10.24 6.72 -16.86
C THR A 52 10.77 7.78 -17.81
N THR A 53 12.09 7.88 -17.90
CA THR A 53 12.78 8.67 -18.92
C THR A 53 13.73 7.73 -19.65
N ASP A 54 13.60 7.64 -20.97
CA ASP A 54 14.31 6.67 -21.82
C ASP A 54 14.05 5.21 -21.42
N GLY A 55 12.82 4.92 -20.97
CA GLY A 55 12.42 3.57 -20.53
C GLY A 55 13.06 3.12 -19.22
N GLN A 56 13.63 4.05 -18.44
CA GLN A 56 14.26 3.77 -17.15
C GLN A 56 13.63 4.62 -16.05
N VAL A 57 13.46 4.03 -14.87
CA VAL A 57 13.06 4.76 -13.66
C VAL A 57 14.24 5.59 -13.17
N ARG A 58 13.99 6.85 -12.85
CA ARG A 58 15.01 7.78 -12.33
C ARG A 58 14.79 8.04 -10.84
N ASP A 59 15.88 8.39 -10.16
CA ASP A 59 15.83 8.95 -8.82
C ASP A 59 15.78 10.49 -8.91
N PRO A 60 14.89 11.17 -8.16
CA PRO A 60 13.89 10.60 -7.27
C PRO A 60 12.75 9.91 -8.03
N VAL A 61 12.23 8.82 -7.46
CA VAL A 61 11.08 8.09 -8.00
C VAL A 61 9.89 9.02 -8.15
N ARG A 62 9.20 8.92 -9.29
CA ARG A 62 7.95 9.64 -9.56
C ARG A 62 6.85 8.66 -9.91
N ILE A 63 5.64 8.95 -9.46
CA ILE A 63 4.46 8.10 -9.69
C ILE A 63 3.43 8.91 -10.46
N GLU A 64 2.99 8.36 -11.58
CA GLU A 64 2.05 8.99 -12.49
C GLU A 64 0.72 8.23 -12.52
N ARG A 65 -0.34 8.98 -12.81
CA ARG A 65 -1.67 8.43 -13.02
C ARG A 65 -1.81 7.97 -14.46
N THR A 66 -2.27 6.75 -14.65
CA THR A 66 -2.51 6.22 -15.99
C THR A 66 -3.91 6.52 -16.52
N GLY A 67 -4.86 6.85 -15.64
CA GLY A 67 -6.28 6.94 -15.97
C GLY A 67 -6.95 5.58 -16.26
N ARG A 68 -6.21 4.47 -16.18
CA ARG A 68 -6.75 3.12 -16.35
C ARG A 68 -7.21 2.57 -15.00
N PHE A 69 -8.33 1.87 -14.98
CA PHE A 69 -8.91 1.31 -13.76
C PHE A 69 -9.03 -0.20 -13.87
N GLU A 70 -8.47 -0.91 -12.90
CA GLU A 70 -8.54 -2.37 -12.78
C GLU A 70 -8.94 -2.76 -11.36
N ARG A 71 -10.13 -2.32 -10.95
CA ARG A 71 -10.65 -2.57 -9.60
C ARG A 71 -10.73 -4.06 -9.29
N ASP A 72 -11.16 -4.89 -10.24
CA ASP A 72 -11.29 -6.33 -10.04
C ASP A 72 -9.92 -6.99 -9.82
N ALA A 73 -8.88 -6.54 -10.53
CA ALA A 73 -7.53 -7.02 -10.35
C ALA A 73 -6.96 -6.60 -8.98
N LEU A 74 -7.25 -5.38 -8.52
CA LEU A 74 -6.92 -4.94 -7.17
C LEU A 74 -7.64 -5.80 -6.12
N VAL A 75 -8.95 -5.99 -6.24
CA VAL A 75 -9.74 -6.82 -5.31
C VAL A 75 -9.22 -8.26 -5.28
N ALA A 76 -8.88 -8.85 -6.43
CA ALA A 76 -8.32 -10.20 -6.49
C ALA A 76 -6.95 -10.32 -5.78
N ARG A 77 -6.10 -9.28 -5.86
CA ARG A 77 -4.83 -9.23 -5.13
C ARG A 77 -5.05 -9.03 -3.63
N LEU A 78 -5.96 -8.14 -3.24
CA LEU A 78 -6.28 -7.88 -1.84
C LEU A 78 -7.01 -9.06 -1.17
N THR A 79 -7.80 -9.83 -1.91
CA THR A 79 -8.40 -11.08 -1.42
C THR A 79 -7.31 -12.09 -1.05
N ARG A 80 -6.32 -12.30 -1.93
CA ARG A 80 -5.18 -13.18 -1.64
C ARG A 80 -4.38 -12.71 -0.42
N LEU A 81 -4.17 -11.40 -0.29
CA LEU A 81 -3.53 -10.82 0.89
C LEU A 81 -4.36 -11.08 2.16
N ALA A 82 -5.67 -10.86 2.07
CA ALA A 82 -6.60 -11.07 3.19
C ALA A 82 -6.59 -12.52 3.65
N ASP A 83 -6.66 -13.48 2.72
CA ASP A 83 -6.57 -14.91 3.01
C ASP A 83 -5.25 -15.27 3.70
N ARG A 84 -4.12 -14.76 3.16
CA ARG A 84 -2.79 -14.99 3.73
C ARG A 84 -2.66 -14.46 5.17
N ASN A 85 -3.26 -13.30 5.46
CA ASN A 85 -3.18 -12.64 6.76
C ASN A 85 -4.39 -12.92 7.67
N ARG A 86 -5.36 -13.71 7.23
CA ARG A 86 -6.63 -14.00 7.93
C ARG A 86 -7.42 -12.73 8.29
N TYR A 87 -7.46 -11.79 7.37
CA TYR A 87 -8.34 -10.62 7.46
C TYR A 87 -9.80 -11.03 7.28
N GLU A 88 -10.72 -10.39 8.00
CA GLU A 88 -12.14 -10.75 8.02
C GLU A 88 -12.98 -9.82 7.11
N GLY A 89 -14.07 -10.31 6.53
CA GLY A 89 -15.04 -9.44 5.81
C GLY A 89 -14.78 -9.27 4.31
N ASP A 90 -15.42 -8.24 3.74
CA ASP A 90 -15.42 -7.96 2.29
C ASP A 90 -14.01 -7.53 1.82
N PRO A 91 -13.45 -8.13 0.74
CA PRO A 91 -12.18 -7.69 0.16
C PRO A 91 -12.24 -6.32 -0.56
N ASP A 92 -13.26 -5.50 -0.29
CA ASP A 92 -13.27 -4.09 -0.70
C ASP A 92 -11.95 -3.40 -0.27
N PRO A 93 -11.31 -2.63 -1.17
CA PRO A 93 -10.02 -2.02 -0.88
C PRO A 93 -10.01 -1.19 0.40
N ARG A 94 -11.09 -0.46 0.72
CA ARG A 94 -11.13 0.36 1.95
C ARG A 94 -11.20 -0.51 3.19
N VAL A 95 -11.94 -1.63 3.15
CA VAL A 95 -12.01 -2.58 4.26
C VAL A 95 -10.62 -3.18 4.52
N VAL A 96 -9.95 -3.66 3.48
CA VAL A 96 -8.60 -4.24 3.60
C VAL A 96 -7.58 -3.19 4.08
N ALA A 97 -7.63 -1.96 3.56
CA ALA A 97 -6.76 -0.88 4.02
C ALA A 97 -6.94 -0.56 5.51
N ASN A 98 -8.19 -0.49 5.96
CA ASN A 98 -8.51 -0.26 7.36
C ASN A 98 -8.01 -1.40 8.26
N GLN A 99 -8.05 -2.66 7.82
CA GLN A 99 -7.51 -3.79 8.59
C GLN A 99 -5.98 -3.81 8.65
N ILE A 100 -5.31 -3.45 7.57
CA ILE A 100 -3.85 -3.25 7.57
C ILE A 100 -3.47 -2.17 8.58
N PHE A 101 -4.18 -1.03 8.61
CA PHE A 101 -3.92 0.01 9.61
C PHE A 101 -4.17 -0.45 11.04
N VAL A 102 -5.26 -1.17 11.29
CA VAL A 102 -5.53 -1.76 12.62
C VAL A 102 -4.42 -2.72 13.03
N SER A 103 -3.95 -3.57 12.11
CA SER A 103 -2.90 -4.55 12.35
C SER A 103 -1.57 -3.88 12.67
N TYR A 104 -1.11 -2.93 11.84
CA TYR A 104 0.11 -2.15 12.09
C TYR A 104 0.05 -1.38 13.41
N TRP A 105 -1.09 -0.76 13.69
CA TRP A 105 -1.30 -0.02 14.93
C TRP A 105 -1.20 -0.94 16.16
N SER A 106 -1.76 -2.14 16.06
CA SER A 106 -1.75 -3.13 17.14
C SER A 106 -0.34 -3.70 17.39
N LEU A 107 0.43 -3.92 16.32
CA LEU A 107 1.81 -4.41 16.38
C LEU A 107 2.82 -3.35 16.84
N ARG A 108 2.58 -2.07 16.57
CA ARG A 108 3.44 -0.95 17.01
C ARG A 108 3.42 -0.70 18.53
N ARG A 109 2.49 -1.30 19.27
CA ARG A 109 2.36 -1.05 20.71
C ARG A 109 3.35 -1.89 21.52
N ILE A 110 4.45 -1.26 21.94
CA ILE A 110 4.98 -1.53 23.28
C ILE A 110 3.79 -1.31 24.24
N ARG A 111 3.52 -2.26 25.15
CA ARG A 111 2.37 -2.17 26.07
C ARG A 111 2.55 -1.04 27.09
N TRP A 112 2.36 0.20 26.67
CA TRP A 112 2.34 1.37 27.53
C TRP A 112 0.99 1.46 28.27
N PRO A 113 0.97 2.09 29.45
CA PRO A 113 -0.29 2.53 30.05
C PRO A 113 -1.12 3.34 29.05
N ARG A 114 -2.43 3.06 28.97
CA ARG A 114 -3.36 3.61 27.95
C ARG A 114 -3.30 5.13 27.78
N TRP A 115 -3.03 5.87 28.86
CA TRP A 115 -2.98 7.33 28.84
C TRP A 115 -1.77 7.86 28.05
N LEU A 116 -0.62 7.20 28.14
CA LEU A 116 0.61 7.61 27.46
C LEU A 116 0.53 7.25 25.98
N ASP A 117 -0.02 6.08 25.70
CA ASP A 117 -0.23 5.61 24.33
C ASP A 117 -1.18 6.54 23.54
N ARG A 118 -2.30 6.96 24.15
CA ARG A 118 -3.20 7.97 23.54
C ARG A 118 -2.50 9.29 23.26
N ARG A 119 -1.62 9.73 24.16
CA ARG A 119 -0.93 11.01 24.02
C ARG A 119 0.11 10.99 22.90
N VAL A 120 0.81 9.87 22.71
CA VAL A 120 1.89 9.76 21.71
C VAL A 120 1.33 9.37 20.34
N ASN A 121 0.38 8.44 20.29
CA ASN A 121 -0.07 7.86 19.04
C ASN A 121 -1.44 8.39 18.59
N GLY A 122 -2.29 8.85 19.53
CA GLY A 122 -3.69 9.21 19.28
C GLY A 122 -4.68 8.12 19.71
N ASP A 123 -5.96 8.31 19.41
CA ASP A 123 -7.05 7.45 19.94
C ASP A 123 -7.26 6.13 19.17
N GLY A 124 -6.64 5.95 18.00
CA GLY A 124 -6.77 4.74 17.21
C GLY A 124 -6.08 4.79 15.85
N PRO A 125 -6.12 3.68 15.10
CA PRO A 125 -5.52 3.61 13.77
C PRO A 125 -6.19 4.62 12.82
N PRO A 126 -5.43 5.16 11.85
CA PRO A 126 -6.00 5.96 10.77
C PRO A 126 -7.02 5.14 9.97
N ARG A 127 -8.01 5.83 9.38
CA ARG A 127 -9.08 5.21 8.58
C ARG A 127 -9.18 5.85 7.20
N VAL A 128 -9.59 5.04 6.21
CA VAL A 128 -9.82 5.37 4.80
C VAL A 128 -11.31 5.34 4.47
#